data_AF-A0AAN6W4B3-F1
#
_entry.id   AF-A0AAN6W4B3-F1
#
_cell.length_a   1.000
_cell.length_b   1.000
_cell.length_c   1.000
_cell.angle_alpha   90.00
_cell.angle_beta   90.00
_cell.angle_gamma   90.00
#
_symmetry.space_group_name_H-M   'P 1'
#
loop_
_entity.id
_entity.type
_entity.pdbx_description
1 polymer ?
#
loop_
_entity_poly.entity_id
_entity_poly.type
_entity_poly.pdbx_seq_one_letter_code
_entity_poly.pdbx_strand_id
1 'polypeptide(L)' 'AVPATGFNVIPPNAIVEEEQFDEFQAGYYYPVAIGQVFDSKFQVLGKLGFGTMSTVQLARNLQFI' A
#
# COMPACT_ATOMS: atom_id res chain seq x y z
N ALA A 1 10.46 -13.60 -3.22
CA ALA A 1 9.17 -13.23 -2.60
C ALA A 1 9.38 -11.93 -1.81
N VAL A 2 8.33 -11.13 -1.63
CA VAL A 2 8.41 -10.01 -0.68
C VAL A 2 8.47 -10.61 0.74
N PRO A 3 9.36 -10.15 1.63
CA PRO A 3 9.40 -10.67 2.99
C PRO A 3 8.05 -10.41 3.69
N ALA A 4 7.51 -11.40 4.39
CA ALA A 4 6.25 -11.27 5.14
C ALA A 4 6.47 -10.90 6.62
N THR A 5 7.73 -10.92 7.08
CA THR A 5 8.14 -10.76 8.47
C THR A 5 9.43 -9.97 8.55
N GLY A 6 9.81 -9.50 9.75
CA GLY A 6 11.01 -8.69 9.96
C GLY A 6 10.78 -7.18 9.87
N PHE A 7 9.52 -6.74 9.79
CA PHE A 7 9.13 -5.33 9.83
C PHE A 7 8.41 -5.01 11.13
N ASN A 8 8.44 -3.73 11.52
CA ASN A 8 7.73 -3.26 12.70
C ASN A 8 6.23 -3.15 12.37
N VAL A 9 5.38 -3.84 13.13
CA VAL A 9 3.93 -3.85 12.90
C VAL A 9 3.31 -2.65 13.59
N ILE A 10 2.60 -1.83 12.83
CA ILE A 10 1.87 -0.67 13.35
C ILE A 10 0.60 -1.17 14.06
N PRO A 11 0.21 -0.58 15.21
CA PRO A 11 -1.05 -0.93 15.87
C PRO A 11 -2.26 -0.74 14.94
N PRO A 12 -3.27 -1.63 14.98
CA PRO A 12 -4.42 -1.57 14.08
C PRO A 12 -5.25 -0.27 14.15
N ASN A 13 -5.11 0.49 15.23
CA ASN A 13 -5.84 1.73 15.51
C ASN A 13 -4.96 2.98 15.41
N ALA A 14 -3.71 2.85 14.96
CA ALA A 14 -2.87 4.01 14.74
C ALA A 14 -3.31 4.72 13.46
N ILE A 15 -3.57 6.03 13.57
CA ILE A 15 -3.86 6.89 12.43
C ILE A 15 -2.58 7.10 11.64
N VAL A 16 -2.57 6.76 10.36
CA VAL A 16 -1.38 6.88 9.49
C VAL A 16 -1.71 7.54 8.15
N GLU A 17 -0.74 8.28 7.62
CA GLU A 17 -0.73 8.76 6.22
C GLU A 17 -2.03 9.49 5.81
N GLU A 18 -2.82 8.96 4.87
CA GLU A 18 -4.06 9.57 4.39
C GLU A 18 -5.10 9.73 5.50
N GLU A 19 -5.09 8.87 6.52
CA GLU A 19 -6.04 8.92 7.64
C GLU A 19 -5.86 10.18 8.52
N GLN A 20 -4.77 10.92 8.33
CA GLN A 20 -4.51 12.19 9.02
C GLN A 20 -5.26 13.37 8.41
N PHE A 21 -5.84 13.23 7.22
CA PHE A 21 -6.63 14.29 6.60
C PHE A 21 -8.04 14.34 7.17
N ASP A 22 -8.54 15.55 7.44
CA ASP A 22 -9.89 15.75 7.97
C ASP A 22 -10.97 15.23 7.00
N GLU A 23 -10.68 15.26 5.69
CA GLU A 23 -11.54 14.77 4.63
C GLU A 23 -11.40 13.26 4.37
N PHE A 24 -10.56 12.55 5.13
CA PHE A 24 -10.41 11.12 4.97
C PHE A 24 -11.73 10.40 5.27
N GLN A 25 -12.17 9.61 4.30
CA GLN A 25 -13.34 8.75 4.46
C GLN A 25 -12.96 7.31 4.12
N ALA A 26 -13.12 6.41 5.08
CA ALA A 26 -12.91 4.99 4.87
C ALA A 26 -13.78 4.50 3.69
N GLY A 27 -13.18 3.73 2.78
CA GLY A 27 -13.83 3.22 1.57
C GLY A 27 -13.68 4.11 0.34
N TYR A 28 -13.15 5.34 0.46
CA TYR A 28 -12.81 6.17 -0.71
C TYR A 28 -11.44 5.82 -1.29
N TYR A 29 -10.60 5.17 -0.49
CA TYR A 29 -9.29 4.67 -0.89
C TYR A 29 -9.33 3.15 -1.00
N TYR A 30 -8.60 2.62 -1.98
CA TYR A 30 -8.42 1.18 -2.12
C TYR A 30 -7.26 0.73 -1.21
N PRO A 31 -7.50 -0.14 -0.21
CA PRO A 31 -6.46 -0.59 0.70
C PRO A 31 -5.51 -1.56 -0.01
N VAL A 32 -4.28 -1.11 -0.29
CA VAL A 32 -3.25 -1.92 -0.95
C VAL A 32 -2.37 -2.58 0.10
N ALA A 33 -2.21 -3.91 0.02
CA ALA A 33 -1.30 -4.66 0.88
C ALA A 33 0.07 -4.88 0.20
N ILE A 34 1.16 -4.81 0.97
CA ILE A 34 2.49 -5.24 0.51
C ILE A 34 2.41 -6.71 0.07
N GLY A 35 2.96 -7.02 -1.11
CA GLY A 35 2.91 -8.35 -1.71
C GLY A 35 1.66 -8.63 -2.54
N GLN A 36 0.63 -7.78 -2.49
CA GLN A 36 -0.56 -7.88 -3.35
C GLN A 36 -0.15 -7.88 -4.83
N VAL A 37 -0.83 -8.71 -5.64
CA VAL A 37 -0.57 -8.82 -7.07
C VAL A 37 -1.76 -8.28 -7.85
N PHE A 38 -1.54 -7.20 -8.60
CA PHE A 38 -2.51 -6.64 -9.53
C PHE A 38 -2.32 -7.26 -10.92
N ASP A 39 -3.44 -7.56 -11.57
CA ASP A 39 -3.48 -8.11 -12.94
C ASP A 39 -2.60 -9.35 -13.13
N SER A 40 -2.42 -10.15 -12.07
CA SER A 40 -1.50 -11.30 -12.02
C SER A 40 -0.04 -10.98 -12.45
N LYS A 41 0.34 -9.70 -12.44
CA LYS A 41 1.56 -9.20 -13.08
C LYS A 41 2.37 -8.25 -12.20
N PHE A 42 1.71 -7.36 -11.48
CA PHE A 42 2.38 -6.31 -10.72
C PHE A 42 2.30 -6.61 -9.23
N GLN A 43 3.41 -7.03 -8.64
CA GLN A 43 3.50 -7.29 -7.21
C GLN A 43 3.95 -6.03 -6.47
N VAL A 44 3.13 -5.56 -5.54
CA VAL A 44 3.44 -4.40 -4.69
C VAL A 44 4.59 -4.72 -3.74
N LEU A 45 5.57 -3.81 -3.68
CA LEU A 45 6.73 -3.88 -2.79
C LEU A 45 6.60 -2.91 -1.60
N GLY A 46 5.87 -1.82 -1.78
CA GLY A 46 5.67 -0.81 -0.75
C GLY A 46 5.09 0.47 -1.34
N LYS A 47 4.71 1.38 -0.45
CA LYS A 47 4.18 2.70 -0.80
C LYS A 47 5.34 3.70 -0.98
N LEU A 48 5.23 4.52 -2.02
CA LEU A 48 6.20 5.60 -2.30
C LEU A 48 5.69 6.97 -1.84
N GLY A 49 4.38 7.16 -1.78
CA GLY A 49 3.79 8.42 -1.35
C GLY A 49 2.26 8.44 -1.46
N PHE A 50 1.68 9.52 -0.96
CA PHE A 50 0.25 9.79 -0.98
C PHE A 50 -0.06 11.27 -1.08
N GLY A 51 -1.27 11.58 -1.51
CA GLY A 51 -1.87 12.91 -1.44
C GLY A 51 -3.38 12.78 -1.22
N THR A 52 -4.08 13.90 -1.29
CA THR A 52 -5.52 14.00 -0.97
C THR A 52 -6.45 13.10 -1.80
N MET A 53 -5.99 12.60 -2.96
CA MET A 53 -6.82 11.78 -3.86
C MET A 53 -6.06 10.61 -4.49
N SER A 54 -4.79 10.42 -4.16
CA SER A 54 -3.96 9.41 -4.84
C SER A 54 -2.91 8.82 -3.93
N THR A 55 -2.60 7.56 -4.17
CA THR A 55 -1.54 6.81 -3.50
C THR A 55 -0.64 6.19 -4.56
N VAL A 56 0.68 6.34 -4.40
CA VAL A 56 1.67 5.80 -5.32
C VAL A 56 2.31 4.58 -4.71
N GLN A 57 2.22 3.45 -5.40
CA GLN A 57 2.77 2.17 -4.98
C GLN A 57 3.95 1.78 -5.87
N LEU A 58 5.04 1.32 -5.27
CA LEU A 58 6.13 0.65 -5.99
C LEU A 58 5.73 -0.80 -6.22
N ALA A 59 5.78 -1.24 -7.48
CA ALA A 59 5.53 -2.63 -7.83
C ALA A 59 6.62 -3.17 -8.76
N ARG A 60 6.91 -4.47 -8.64
CA ARG A 60 7.73 -5.20 -9.62
C ARG A 60 6.84 -5.95 -10.59
N ASN A 61 7.25 -5.99 -11.85
CA ASN A 61 6.60 -6.78 -12.89
C ASN A 61 7.09 -8.23 -12.81
N LEU A 62 6.16 -9.20 -12.77
CA LEU A 62 6.43 -10.63 -12.67
C LEU A 62 6.58 -11.32 -14.03
N GLN A 63 6.26 -10.64 -15.13
CA GLN A 63 6.30 -11.21 -16.49
C GLN A 63 7.61 -10.96 -17.24
N PHE A 64 8.51 -10.12 -16.70
CA PHE A 64 9.83 -9.87 -17.28
C PHE A 64 10.92 -10.18 -16.26
N ILE A 65 10.95 -11.43 -15.80
CA ILE A 65 12.07 -11.97 -15.00
C ILE A 65 13.06 -12.60 -15.96
#